data_AF-W1XUJ0-F1
#
_entry.id   AF-W1XUJ0-F1
#
_cell.length_a   1.000
_cell.length_b   1.000
_cell.length_c   1.000
_cell.angle_alpha   90.00
_cell.angle_beta   90.00
_cell.angle_gamma   90.00
#
_symmetry.space_group_name_H-M   'P 1'
#
loop_
_entity.id
_entity.type
_entity.pdbx_description
1 polymer ?
#
loop_
_entity_poly.entity_id
_entity_poly.type
_entity_poly.pdbx_seq_one_letter_code
_entity_poly.pdbx_strand_id
1 'polypeptide(L)' 'GNGPNSFDCSGFTSYVYKHAEGKTIPRVSSLQAKYGTFVSRGNYLPGDLLYFATVKKGVPSHVGIYVGNNTFIHASGSAS' A
#
# COMPACT_ATOMS: atom_id res chain seq x y z
N GLY A 1 0.89 13.11 1.97
CA GLY A 1 2.12 13.70 2.54
C GLY A 1 3.25 12.71 2.41
N ASN A 2 4.50 13.18 2.33
CA ASN A 2 5.62 12.35 1.85
C ASN A 2 6.80 12.24 2.83
N GLY A 3 6.55 12.28 4.13
CA GLY A 3 7.57 12.28 5.18
C GLY A 3 6.93 12.32 6.56
N PRO A 4 7.71 12.17 7.66
CA PRO A 4 7.29 11.52 8.91
C PRO A 4 6.16 12.21 9.70
N ASN A 5 5.71 13.38 9.24
CA ASN A 5 4.63 14.16 9.84
C ASN A 5 3.31 14.11 9.04
N SER A 6 3.31 13.55 7.82
CA SER A 6 2.09 13.20 7.07
C SER A 6 2.42 12.14 6.00
N PHE A 7 1.77 10.98 6.04
CA PHE A 7 1.89 9.95 4.99
C PHE A 7 0.60 9.90 4.15
N ASP A 8 0.71 9.96 2.83
CA ASP A 8 -0.31 9.34 1.98
C ASP A 8 -0.02 7.84 1.86
N CYS A 9 -1.05 7.04 1.59
CA CYS A 9 -1.01 5.58 1.65
C CYS A 9 0.14 4.95 0.86
N SER A 10 0.45 5.46 -0.32
CA SER A 10 1.58 5.00 -1.14
C SER A 10 2.96 5.40 -0.61
N GLY A 11 3.06 6.47 0.16
CA GLY A 11 4.31 6.87 0.82
C GLY A 11 4.64 5.97 1.99
N PHE A 12 3.62 5.60 2.75
CA PHE A 12 3.77 4.64 3.84
C PHE A 12 4.25 3.28 3.34
N THR A 13 3.65 2.74 2.26
CA THR A 13 4.09 1.46 1.69
C THR A 13 5.51 1.52 1.14
N SER A 14 5.87 2.58 0.40
CA SER A 14 7.24 2.79 -0.08
C SER A 14 8.25 2.89 1.06
N TYR A 15 7.90 3.57 2.16
CA TYR A 15 8.75 3.70 3.33
C TYR A 15 8.97 2.34 4.02
N VAL A 16 7.89 1.60 4.30
CA VAL A 16 7.99 0.29 4.96
C VAL A 16 8.83 -0.69 4.12
N TYR A 17 8.60 -0.77 2.81
CA TYR A 17 9.39 -1.65 1.94
C TYR A 17 10.87 -1.27 1.91
N LYS A 18 11.18 0.03 1.89
CA LYS A 18 12.57 0.48 1.89
C LYS A 18 13.27 0.18 3.22
N HIS A 19 12.58 0.35 4.34
CA HIS A 19 13.19 0.19 5.67
C HIS A 19 13.19 -1.24 6.20
N ALA A 20 12.15 -2.03 5.90
CA ALA A 20 12.05 -3.41 6.35
C ALA A 20 12.77 -4.39 5.41
N GLU A 21 12.70 -4.16 4.10
CA GLU A 21 13.16 -5.11 3.08
C GLU A 21 14.31 -4.58 2.21
N GLY A 22 14.70 -3.31 2.34
CA GLY A 22 15.67 -2.68 1.45
C GLY A 22 15.18 -2.50 0.00
N LYS A 23 13.89 -2.77 -0.27
CA LYS A 23 13.30 -2.75 -1.61
C LYS A 23 12.71 -1.38 -1.92
N THR A 24 12.98 -0.89 -3.14
CA THR A 24 12.37 0.35 -3.61
C THR A 24 11.19 0.03 -4.53
N ILE A 25 9.99 0.40 -4.09
CA ILE A 25 8.76 0.30 -4.89
C ILE A 25 8.35 1.69 -5.40
N PRO A 26 7.58 1.78 -6.50
CA PRO A 26 7.12 3.06 -7.05
C PRO A 26 6.41 3.93 -6.01
N ARG A 27 6.51 5.25 -6.13
CA ARG A 27 5.93 6.15 -5.13
C ARG A 27 4.41 6.32 -5.25
N VAL A 28 3.82 6.02 -6.39
CA VAL A 28 2.39 6.25 -6.67
C VAL A 28 1.64 4.93 -6.56
N SER A 29 0.53 4.89 -5.82
CA SER A 29 -0.28 3.67 -5.59
C SER A 29 -0.71 2.99 -6.89
N SER A 30 -1.08 3.74 -7.92
CA SER A 30 -1.47 3.21 -9.24
C SER A 30 -0.31 2.52 -9.97
N LEU A 31 0.94 2.95 -9.73
CA LEU A 31 2.14 2.29 -10.24
C LEU A 31 2.52 1.09 -9.37
N GLN A 32 2.41 1.20 -8.04
CA GLN A 32 2.62 0.07 -7.14
C GLN A 32 1.68 -1.09 -7.47
N ALA A 33 0.42 -0.81 -7.80
CA ALA A 33 -0.58 -1.82 -8.17
C ALA A 33 -0.22 -2.63 -9.43
N LYS A 34 0.68 -2.09 -10.26
CA LYS A 34 1.19 -2.74 -11.48
C LYS A 34 2.62 -3.26 -11.30
N TYR A 35 3.20 -3.10 -10.11
CA TYR A 35 4.57 -3.43 -9.81
C TYR A 35 4.66 -4.73 -9.00
N GLY A 36 5.58 -5.61 -9.39
CA GLY A 36 5.75 -6.92 -8.75
C GLY A 36 4.81 -7.98 -9.31
N THR A 37 4.51 -8.99 -8.48
CA THR A 37 3.74 -10.16 -8.87
C THR A 37 2.29 -10.01 -8.39
N PHE A 38 1.34 -10.29 -9.29
CA PHE A 38 -0.07 -10.32 -8.94
C PHE A 38 -0.37 -11.49 -7.99
N VAL A 39 -1.00 -11.20 -6.86
CA VAL A 39 -1.47 -12.19 -5.89
C VAL A 39 -2.99 -12.29 -5.96
N SER A 40 -3.50 -13.49 -6.24
CA SER A 40 -4.93 -13.77 -6.28
C SER A 40 -5.59 -13.51 -4.94
N ARG A 41 -6.84 -13.05 -4.98
CA ARG A 41 -7.62 -12.76 -3.77
C ARG A 41 -7.73 -14.00 -2.87
N GLY A 42 -7.38 -13.83 -1.59
CA GLY A 42 -7.40 -14.91 -0.58
C GLY A 42 -6.07 -15.62 -0.39
N ASN A 43 -5.08 -15.41 -1.27
CA ASN A 43 -3.75 -16.03 -1.18
C ASN A 43 -2.69 -15.05 -0.65
N TYR A 44 -3.11 -14.04 0.10
CA TYR A 44 -2.22 -12.99 0.59
C TYR A 44 -1.28 -13.51 1.67
N LEU A 45 -0.01 -13.16 1.58
CA LEU A 45 1.01 -13.39 2.59
C LEU A 45 1.37 -12.07 3.30
N PRO A 46 1.77 -12.10 4.57
CA PRO A 46 2.25 -10.90 5.26
C PRO A 46 3.32 -10.19 4.43
N GLY A 47 3.13 -8.89 4.23
CA GLY A 47 3.93 -8.06 3.33
C GLY A 47 3.22 -7.69 2.03
N ASP A 48 2.22 -8.45 1.57
CA ASP A 48 1.52 -8.15 0.32
C ASP A 48 0.78 -6.81 0.36
N LEU A 49 0.84 -6.08 -0.76
CA LEU A 49 0.14 -4.81 -0.92
C LEU A 49 -1.30 -5.04 -1.35
N LEU A 50 -2.23 -4.54 -0.55
CA LEU A 50 -3.67 -4.58 -0.84
C LEU A 50 -4.11 -3.23 -1.40
N TYR A 51 -4.71 -3.24 -2.59
CA TYR A 51 -5.19 -2.04 -3.27
C TYR A 51 -6.70 -1.95 -3.21
N PHE A 52 -7.20 -0.77 -2.88
CA PHE A 52 -8.63 -0.50 -2.71
C PHE A 52 -9.06 0.68 -3.59
N ALA A 53 -10.24 0.56 -4.17
CA ALA A 53 -10.91 1.63 -4.90
C ALA A 53 -11.95 2.28 -3.97
N THR A 54 -11.55 3.34 -3.28
CA THR A 54 -12.38 4.08 -2.30
C THR A 54 -13.03 5.34 -2.88
N VAL A 55 -12.48 5.90 -3.97
CA VAL A 55 -12.97 7.14 -4.60
C VAL A 55 -13.75 6.86 -5.88
N LYS A 56 -13.21 6.01 -6.77
CA LYS A 56 -13.86 5.64 -8.03
C LYS A 56 -13.72 4.13 -8.27
N LYS A 57 -14.84 3.44 -8.51
CA LYS A 57 -14.85 2.01 -8.80
C LYS A 57 -13.89 1.68 -9.96
N GLY A 58 -13.04 0.67 -9.75
CA GLY A 58 -12.06 0.22 -10.74
C GLY A 58 -10.76 1.03 -10.79
N VAL A 59 -10.65 2.12 -10.01
CA VAL A 59 -9.40 2.89 -9.91
C VAL A 59 -8.86 2.77 -8.48
N PRO A 60 -7.68 2.15 -8.28
CA PRO A 60 -7.03 2.09 -6.97
C PRO A 60 -6.77 3.51 -6.46
N SER A 61 -7.36 3.85 -5.32
CA SER A 61 -7.18 5.15 -4.65
C SER A 61 -6.60 5.01 -3.24
N HIS A 62 -6.50 3.78 -2.72
CA HIS A 62 -5.91 3.49 -1.42
C HIS A 62 -5.07 2.22 -1.45
N VAL A 63 -4.04 2.14 -0.59
CA VAL A 63 -3.18 0.97 -0.45
C VAL A 63 -2.87 0.69 1.02
N GLY A 64 -2.75 -0.60 1.37
CA GLY A 64 -2.29 -1.07 2.68
C GLY A 64 -1.36 -2.27 2.53
N ILE A 65 -0.72 -2.68 3.64
CA ILE A 65 0.17 -3.84 3.73
C ILE A 65 -0.55 -4.91 4.55
N TYR A 66 -0.73 -6.09 3.97
CA TYR A 66 -1.30 -7.23 4.70
C TYR A 66 -0.34 -7.72 5.78
N VAL A 67 -0.86 -8.02 6.98
CA VAL A 67 -0.04 -8.47 8.13
C VAL A 67 -0.48 -9.84 8.65
N GLY A 68 -1.31 -10.57 7.90
CA GLY A 68 -1.85 -11.87 8.32
C GLY A 68 -3.18 -11.74 9.07
N ASN A 69 -3.82 -12.88 9.35
CA ASN A 69 -5.06 -12.97 10.11
C ASN A 69 -6.15 -11.99 9.64
N ASN A 70 -6.33 -11.88 8.31
CA ASN A 70 -7.32 -10.99 7.71
C ASN A 70 -7.14 -9.50 8.08
N THR A 71 -5.94 -9.13 8.53
CA THR A 71 -5.60 -7.80 9.04
C THR A 71 -4.58 -7.13 8.12
N PHE A 72 -4.66 -5.81 7.99
CA PHE A 72 -3.72 -5.01 7.23
C PHE A 72 -3.45 -3.68 7.94
N ILE A 73 -2.26 -3.13 7.71
CA ILE A 73 -1.86 -1.81 8.17
C ILE A 73 -1.88 -0.84 6.99
N HIS A 74 -2.32 0.39 7.22
CA HIS A 74 -2.33 1.42 6.20
C HIS A 74 -2.06 2.79 6.83
N ALA A 75 -1.65 3.76 6.03
CA ALA A 75 -1.75 5.16 6.42
C ALA A 75 -3.07 5.70 5.84
N SER A 76 -4.06 5.93 6.70
CA SER A 76 -5.16 6.82 6.35
C SER A 76 -4.63 8.24 6.49
N GLY A 77 -4.71 9.04 5.43
CA GLY A 77 -4.49 10.47 5.59
C GLY A 77 -5.60 10.98 6.52
N SER A 78 -5.25 11.46 7.71
CA SER A 78 -6.18 12.30 8.46
C SER A 78 -6.64 13.43 7.54
N ALA A 79 -7.95 13.57 7.45
CA ALA A 79 -8.62 14.62 6.71
C ALA A 79 -7.96 15.99 6.98
N SER A 80 -7.76 16.75 5.92
CA SER A 80 -7.95 18.18 5.96
C SER A 80 -9.24 18.46 5.20
#